data_AF-A0AAU4BYP9-F1
#
_entry.id   AF-A0AAU4BYP9-F1
#
_cell.length_a   1.000
_cell.length_b   1.000
_cell.length_c   1.000
_cell.angle_alpha   90.00
_cell.angle_beta   90.00
_cell.angle_gamma   90.00
#
_symmetry.space_group_name_H-M   'P 1'
#
loop_
_entity.id
_entity.type
_entity.pdbx_description
1 polymer ?
#
loop_
_entity_poly.entity_id
_entity_poly.type
_entity_poly.pdbx_seq_one_letter_code
_entity_poly.pdbx_strand_id
1 'polypeptide(L)'
;MVNRDAIRGKRGRVVNWGWFLGWLVLGACVAVGLAAILTVGLVLLLLAAVAAGFLLRKGPRNAIAGSLTGLALPLFYLAYLNRSGPGTVCHATSGGQTCTDEYTPIPFLVCGVILFAAGFLIFIMLDRRSSSAG
;
A
#
# COMPACT_ATOMS: atom_id res chain seq x y z
N MET A 1 -9.06 -38.95 11.93
CA MET A 1 -7.68 -38.49 11.63
C MET A 1 -7.77 -37.05 11.13
N VAL A 2 -7.28 -36.08 11.90
CA VAL A 2 -7.27 -34.67 11.51
C VAL A 2 -6.23 -34.47 10.40
N ASN A 3 -6.62 -33.87 9.28
CA ASN A 3 -5.76 -33.61 8.13
C ASN A 3 -4.70 -32.54 8.47
N ARG A 4 -3.58 -32.97 9.07
CA ARG A 4 -2.47 -32.11 9.50
C ARG A 4 -1.84 -31.35 8.33
N ASP A 5 -1.89 -31.91 7.13
CA ASP A 5 -1.33 -31.30 5.91
C ASP A 5 -2.15 -30.09 5.47
N ALA A 6 -3.49 -30.19 5.52
CA ALA A 6 -4.38 -29.06 5.24
C ALA A 6 -4.17 -27.89 6.22
N ILE A 7 -3.89 -28.17 7.50
CA ILE A 7 -3.61 -27.15 8.51
C ILE A 7 -2.24 -26.49 8.28
N ARG A 8 -1.22 -27.27 7.91
CA ARG A 8 0.13 -26.74 7.61
C ARG A 8 0.10 -25.83 6.37
N GLY A 9 -0.63 -26.20 5.33
CA GLY A 9 -0.83 -25.38 4.13
C GLY A 9 -1.57 -24.06 4.42
N LYS A 10 -2.66 -24.11 5.20
CA LYS A 10 -3.36 -22.88 5.65
C LYS A 10 -2.43 -21.94 6.43
N ARG A 11 -1.63 -22.50 7.35
CA ARG A 11 -0.70 -21.70 8.18
C ARG A 11 0.38 -21.03 7.33
N GLY A 12 0.95 -21.74 6.34
CA GLY A 12 1.92 -21.17 5.40
C GLY A 12 1.35 -19.99 4.60
N ARG A 13 0.11 -20.13 4.09
CA ARG A 13 -0.58 -19.05 3.37
C ARG A 13 -0.83 -17.82 4.23
N VAL A 14 -1.29 -18.01 5.47
CA VAL A 14 -1.52 -16.91 6.42
C VAL A 14 -0.23 -16.16 6.72
N VAL A 15 0.89 -16.88 6.91
CA VAL A 15 2.20 -16.27 7.12
C VAL A 15 2.62 -15.45 5.89
N ASN A 16 2.49 -15.98 4.67
CA ASN A 16 2.80 -15.25 3.43
C ASN A 16 1.97 -13.97 3.28
N TRP A 17 0.68 -14.02 3.61
CA TRP A 17 -0.20 -12.85 3.61
C TRP A 17 0.20 -11.82 4.67
N GLY A 18 0.62 -12.25 5.85
CA GLY A 18 1.15 -11.37 6.88
C GLY A 18 2.38 -10.59 6.41
N TRP A 19 3.32 -11.27 5.73
CA TRP A 19 4.49 -10.60 5.14
C TRP A 19 4.09 -9.63 4.02
N PHE A 20 3.16 -10.00 3.15
CA PHE A 20 2.65 -9.12 2.09
C PHE A 20 2.04 -7.84 2.69
N LEU A 21 1.23 -7.99 3.74
CA LEU A 21 0.60 -6.85 4.42
C LEU A 21 1.65 -5.95 5.10
N GLY A 22 2.70 -6.53 5.67
CA GLY A 22 3.84 -5.78 6.20
C GLY A 22 4.55 -4.94 5.12
N TRP A 23 4.78 -5.53 3.95
CA TRP A 23 5.34 -4.80 2.80
C TRP A 23 4.41 -3.72 2.26
N LEU A 24 3.09 -3.95 2.28
CA LEU A 24 2.08 -2.96 1.90
C LEU A 24 2.11 -1.73 2.84
N VAL A 25 2.10 -1.95 4.15
CA VAL A 25 2.23 -0.86 5.12
C VAL A 25 3.54 -0.11 4.91
N LEU A 26 4.64 -0.83 4.68
CA LEU A 26 5.94 -0.23 4.39
C LEU A 26 5.89 0.68 3.15
N GLY A 27 5.32 0.21 2.04
CA GLY A 27 5.20 0.99 0.81
C GLY A 27 4.41 2.28 1.03
N ALA A 28 3.31 2.22 1.78
CA ALA A 28 2.55 3.40 2.15
C ALA A 28 3.37 4.38 3.00
N CYS A 29 4.10 3.90 4.01
CA CYS A 29 4.97 4.74 4.84
C CYS A 29 6.08 5.41 4.03
N VAL A 30 6.66 4.72 3.05
CA VAL A 30 7.69 5.30 2.17
C VAL A 30 7.09 6.42 1.31
N ALA A 31 5.95 6.18 0.66
CA ALA A 31 5.31 7.19 -0.17
C ALA A 31 4.87 8.43 0.63
N VAL A 32 4.23 8.23 1.79
CA VAL A 32 3.85 9.33 2.69
C VAL A 32 5.09 10.03 3.24
N GLY A 33 6.12 9.28 3.64
CA GLY A 33 7.37 9.82 4.16
C GLY A 33 8.11 10.71 3.15
N LEU A 34 8.13 10.30 1.88
CA LEU A 34 8.67 11.12 0.79
C LEU A 34 7.84 12.38 0.55
N ALA A 35 6.52 12.27 0.54
CA ALA A 35 5.63 13.42 0.37
C ALA A 35 5.74 14.43 1.54
N ALA A 36 6.00 13.93 2.75
CA ALA A 36 6.10 14.72 3.97
C ALA A 36 7.56 14.99 4.40
N ILE A 37 8.55 14.89 3.50
CA ILE A 37 9.98 14.81 3.85
C ILE A 37 10.47 16.00 4.70
N LEU A 38 9.94 17.20 4.45
CA LEU A 38 10.31 18.43 5.17
C LEU A 38 9.64 18.58 6.55
N THR A 39 8.82 17.62 6.96
CA THR A 39 8.09 17.63 8.25
C THR A 39 8.38 16.34 9.05
N VAL A 40 7.39 15.46 9.21
CA VAL A 40 7.52 14.16 9.89
C VAL A 40 8.07 13.06 8.97
N GLY A 41 8.25 13.35 7.68
CA GLY A 41 8.58 12.35 6.67
C GLY A 41 9.91 11.63 6.92
N LEU A 42 10.93 12.33 7.44
CA LEU A 42 12.21 11.69 7.76
C LEU A 42 12.06 10.58 8.83
N VAL A 43 11.23 10.81 9.85
CA VAL A 43 10.95 9.80 10.89
C VAL A 43 10.26 8.59 10.28
N LEU A 44 9.28 8.80 9.40
CA LEU A 44 8.59 7.72 8.68
C LEU A 44 9.55 6.92 7.81
N LEU A 45 10.48 7.59 7.10
CA LEU A 45 11.47 6.93 6.25
C LEU A 45 12.49 6.12 7.05
N LEU A 46 12.92 6.62 8.22
CA LEU A 46 13.82 5.86 9.11
C LEU A 46 13.14 4.60 9.66
N LEU A 47 11.90 4.73 10.13
CA LEU A 47 11.11 3.58 10.57
C LEU A 47 10.88 2.59 9.44
N ALA A 48 10.59 3.09 8.23
CA ALA A 48 10.46 2.26 7.04
C ALA A 48 11.77 1.55 6.71
N ALA A 49 12.93 2.21 6.75
CA ALA A 49 14.22 1.57 6.50
C ALA A 49 14.50 0.42 7.48
N VAL A 50 14.22 0.60 8.77
CA VAL A 50 14.35 -0.46 9.79
C VAL A 50 13.40 -1.63 9.51
N ALA A 51 12.13 -1.33 9.25
CA ALA A 51 11.14 -2.35 8.93
C ALA A 51 11.49 -3.11 7.63
N ALA A 52 11.97 -2.41 6.60
CA ALA A 52 12.46 -3.01 5.36
C ALA A 52 13.62 -3.97 5.61
N GLY A 53 14.60 -3.58 6.44
CA GLY A 53 15.71 -4.43 6.82
C GLY A 53 15.25 -5.72 7.52
N PHE A 54 14.27 -5.61 8.41
CA PHE A 54 13.66 -6.77 9.07
C PHE A 54 12.91 -7.67 8.08
N LEU A 55 12.03 -7.09 7.25
CA LEU A 55 11.20 -7.79 6.27
C LEU A 55 12.06 -8.51 5.21
N LEU A 56 13.15 -7.90 4.73
CA LEU A 56 14.07 -8.52 3.77
C LEU A 56 14.85 -9.68 4.37
N ARG A 57 15.18 -9.61 5.67
CA ARG A 57 16.03 -10.60 6.34
C ARG A 57 15.27 -11.85 6.78
N LYS A 58 13.96 -11.72 7.05
CA LYS A 58 13.12 -12.80 7.61
C LYS A 58 11.95 -13.21 6.73
N GLY A 59 11.53 -12.36 5.80
CA GLY A 59 10.35 -12.57 4.98
C GLY A 59 10.64 -13.30 3.66
N PRO A 60 9.59 -13.89 3.05
CA PRO A 60 9.69 -14.51 1.74
C PRO A 60 9.79 -13.44 0.64
N ARG A 61 10.62 -13.68 -0.38
CA ARG A 61 10.94 -12.70 -1.44
C ARG A 61 9.71 -12.25 -2.25
N ASN A 62 8.72 -13.13 -2.41
CA ASN A 62 7.48 -12.81 -3.13
C ASN A 62 6.63 -11.73 -2.44
N ALA A 63 6.73 -11.60 -1.12
CA ALA A 63 5.95 -10.63 -0.37
C ALA A 63 6.35 -9.17 -0.63
N ILE A 64 7.53 -8.92 -1.23
CA ILE A 64 8.02 -7.58 -1.58
C ILE A 64 7.03 -6.83 -2.49
N ALA A 65 6.25 -7.55 -3.31
CA ALA A 65 5.19 -6.98 -4.16
C ALA A 65 4.10 -6.23 -3.38
N GLY A 66 3.98 -6.49 -2.07
CA GLY A 66 3.16 -5.71 -1.16
C GLY A 66 3.53 -4.23 -1.16
N SER A 67 4.83 -3.89 -1.28
CA SER A 67 5.28 -2.49 -1.29
C SER A 67 4.72 -1.70 -2.47
N LEU A 68 4.67 -2.30 -3.66
CA LEU A 68 4.05 -1.71 -4.84
C LEU A 68 2.56 -1.43 -4.62
N THR A 69 1.87 -2.37 -3.96
CA THR A 69 0.45 -2.22 -3.56
C THR A 69 0.29 -1.10 -2.52
N GLY A 70 1.25 -0.97 -1.60
CA GLY A 70 1.30 0.07 -0.58
C GLY A 70 1.43 1.48 -1.15
N LEU A 71 2.23 1.65 -2.22
CA LEU A 71 2.39 2.94 -2.91
C LEU A 71 1.07 3.49 -3.47
N ALA A 72 0.08 2.64 -3.73
CA ALA A 72 -1.22 3.07 -4.23
C ALA A 72 -2.06 3.83 -3.19
N LEU A 73 -1.85 3.58 -1.89
CA LEU A 73 -2.67 4.14 -0.81
C LEU A 73 -2.67 5.68 -0.81
N PRO A 74 -1.51 6.37 -0.85
CA PRO A 74 -1.51 7.84 -0.92
C PRO A 74 -2.13 8.38 -2.21
N LEU A 75 -2.03 7.66 -3.33
CA LEU A 75 -2.66 8.07 -4.59
C LEU A 75 -4.19 7.99 -4.50
N PHE A 76 -4.73 6.91 -3.91
CA PHE A 76 -6.16 6.83 -3.64
C PHE A 76 -6.63 7.91 -2.67
N TYR A 77 -5.83 8.22 -1.65
CA TYR A 77 -6.14 9.31 -0.72
C TYR A 77 -6.18 10.67 -1.43
N LEU A 78 -5.22 10.96 -2.31
CA LEU A 78 -5.22 12.18 -3.13
C LEU A 78 -6.43 12.22 -4.07
N ALA A 79 -6.77 11.12 -4.74
CA ALA A 79 -7.96 11.05 -5.58
C ALA A 79 -9.24 11.32 -4.78
N TYR A 80 -9.33 10.80 -3.55
CA TYR A 80 -10.47 11.03 -2.67
C TYR A 80 -10.56 12.46 -2.17
N LEU A 81 -9.43 13.07 -1.81
CA LEU A 81 -9.39 14.48 -1.38
C LEU A 81 -9.81 15.44 -2.49
N ASN A 82 -9.44 15.14 -3.74
CA ASN A 82 -9.71 15.97 -4.91
C ASN A 82 -10.96 15.54 -5.69
N ARG A 83 -11.88 14.80 -5.05
CA ARG A 83 -13.02 14.17 -5.73
C ARG A 83 -14.07 15.17 -6.23
N SER A 84 -14.05 16.40 -5.74
CA SER A 84 -15.00 17.46 -6.11
C SER A 84 -14.40 18.40 -7.16
N GLY A 85 -13.09 18.36 -7.35
CA GLY A 85 -12.35 19.14 -8.35
C GLY A 85 -12.55 18.65 -9.80
N PRO A 86 -11.85 19.28 -10.77
CA PRO A 86 -10.79 20.28 -10.55
C PRO A 86 -11.30 21.71 -10.34
N GLY A 87 -10.44 22.56 -9.78
CA GLY A 87 -10.66 24.00 -9.61
C GLY A 87 -11.03 24.38 -8.18
N THR A 88 -11.52 25.61 -8.01
CA THR A 88 -11.90 26.12 -6.69
C THR A 88 -13.22 25.53 -6.23
N VAL A 89 -13.16 24.70 -5.19
CA VAL A 89 -14.34 24.07 -4.57
C VAL A 89 -14.60 24.71 -3.22
N CYS A 90 -15.83 25.17 -3.00
CA CYS A 90 -16.23 25.82 -1.76
C CYS A 90 -17.16 24.93 -0.93
N HIS A 91 -16.84 24.77 0.35
CA HIS A 91 -17.66 24.06 1.32
C HIS A 91 -18.21 25.02 2.37
N ALA A 92 -19.49 24.86 2.72
CA ALA A 92 -20.10 25.63 3.80
C ALA A 92 -19.55 25.17 5.16
N THR A 93 -19.21 26.13 6.02
CA THR A 93 -18.75 25.90 7.39
C THR A 93 -19.55 26.76 8.36
N SER A 94 -19.46 26.48 9.66
CA SER A 94 -20.15 27.30 10.67
C SER A 94 -19.57 28.72 10.66
N GLY A 95 -20.34 29.68 10.15
CA GLY A 95 -19.93 31.09 10.06
C GLY A 95 -19.43 31.55 8.68
N GLY A 96 -19.46 30.70 7.64
CA GLY A 96 -19.08 31.13 6.30
C GLY A 96 -18.89 29.99 5.28
N GLN A 97 -17.94 30.19 4.37
CA GLN A 97 -17.53 29.21 3.37
C GLN A 97 -16.01 29.13 3.31
N THR A 98 -15.47 27.93 3.15
CA THR A 98 -14.06 27.68 2.91
C THR A 98 -13.88 27.15 1.51
N CYS A 99 -13.07 27.84 0.70
CA CYS A 99 -12.76 27.42 -0.66
C CYS A 99 -11.34 26.90 -0.73
N THR A 100 -11.16 25.77 -1.41
CA THR A 100 -9.86 25.14 -1.65
C THR A 100 -9.72 24.79 -3.12
N ASP A 101 -8.53 24.99 -3.68
CA ASP A 101 -8.24 24.53 -5.04
C ASP A 101 -7.96 23.03 -5.02
N GLU A 102 -8.79 22.28 -5.76
CA GLU A 102 -8.65 20.83 -5.94
C GLU A 102 -8.04 20.52 -7.32
N TYR A 103 -7.16 19.51 -7.36
CA TYR A 103 -6.61 18.95 -8.60
C TYR A 103 -7.62 18.05 -9.32
N THR A 104 -7.32 17.64 -10.57
CA THR A 104 -8.08 16.59 -11.23
C THR A 104 -7.84 15.25 -10.51
N PRO A 105 -8.88 14.52 -10.04
CA PRO A 105 -8.69 13.29 -9.25
C PRO A 105 -8.30 12.07 -10.10
N ILE A 106 -8.69 12.05 -11.38
CA ILE A 106 -8.56 10.88 -12.27
C ILE A 106 -7.11 10.38 -12.42
N PRO A 107 -6.09 11.23 -12.65
CA PRO A 107 -4.70 10.77 -12.78
C PRO A 107 -4.22 10.01 -11.54
N PHE A 108 -4.54 10.49 -10.33
CA PHE A 108 -4.18 9.81 -9.09
C PHE A 108 -4.88 8.46 -8.97
N LEU A 109 -6.18 8.41 -9.30
CA LEU A 109 -6.96 7.18 -9.26
C LEU A 109 -6.40 6.12 -10.22
N VAL A 110 -6.14 6.49 -11.49
CA VAL A 110 -5.61 5.57 -12.51
C VAL A 110 -4.25 5.03 -12.10
N CYS A 111 -3.33 5.90 -11.70
CA CYS A 111 -2.00 5.48 -11.23
C CYS A 111 -2.10 4.57 -9.99
N GLY A 112 -2.98 4.89 -9.04
CA GLY A 112 -3.24 4.07 -7.87
C GLY A 112 -3.76 2.68 -8.24
N VAL A 113 -4.74 2.60 -9.14
CA VAL A 113 -5.30 1.31 -9.61
C VAL A 113 -4.23 0.47 -10.29
N ILE A 114 -3.39 1.07 -11.15
CA ILE A 114 -2.31 0.35 -11.85
C ILE A 114 -1.31 -0.23 -10.84
N LEU A 115 -0.82 0.58 -9.89
CA LEU A 115 0.13 0.13 -8.88
C LEU A 115 -0.45 -0.95 -7.97
N PHE A 116 -1.69 -0.77 -7.53
CA PHE A 116 -2.40 -1.73 -6.69
C PHE A 116 -2.57 -3.06 -7.41
N ALA A 117 -3.13 -3.03 -8.64
CA ALA A 117 -3.38 -4.23 -9.42
C ALA A 117 -2.07 -4.94 -9.78
N ALA A 118 -1.04 -4.21 -10.20
CA ALA A 118 0.27 -4.80 -10.52
C ALA A 118 0.87 -5.50 -9.29
N GLY A 119 0.93 -4.84 -8.13
CA GLY A 119 1.51 -5.43 -6.92
C GLY A 119 0.74 -6.65 -6.43
N PHE A 120 -0.59 -6.56 -6.45
CA PHE A 120 -1.46 -7.65 -6.02
C PHE A 120 -1.38 -8.86 -6.96
N LEU A 121 -1.42 -8.64 -8.29
CA LEU A 121 -1.34 -9.72 -9.28
C LEU A 121 0.03 -10.39 -9.26
N ILE A 122 1.12 -9.63 -9.13
CA ILE A 122 2.48 -10.19 -8.99
C ILE A 122 2.53 -11.12 -7.77
N PHE A 123 2.00 -10.68 -6.62
CA PHE A 123 1.98 -11.52 -5.42
C PHE A 123 1.22 -12.84 -5.64
N ILE A 124 0.02 -12.78 -6.22
CA ILE A 124 -0.78 -13.98 -6.53
C ILE A 124 -0.02 -14.91 -7.49
N MET A 125 0.58 -14.37 -8.55
CA MET A 125 1.32 -15.18 -9.52
C MET A 125 2.52 -15.89 -8.87
N LEU A 126 3.23 -15.21 -7.96
CA LEU A 126 4.39 -15.78 -7.27
C LEU A 126 3.97 -16.81 -6.20
N ASP A 127 2.90 -16.57 -5.44
CA ASP A 127 2.38 -17.51 -4.44
C ASP A 127 1.86 -18.80 -5.08
N ARG A 128 1.22 -18.69 -6.26
CA ARG A 128 0.78 -19.86 -7.05
C ARG A 128 1.95 -20.70 -7.54
N ARG A 129 3.03 -20.09 -8.05
CA ARG A 129 4.23 -20.82 -8.51
C ARG A 129 4.92 -21.58 -7.37
N SER A 130 4.98 -20.98 -6.18
CA SER A 130 5.54 -21.66 -5.00
C SER A 130 4.70 -22.86 -4.54
N SER A 131 3.41 -22.88 -4.85
CA SER A 131 2.49 -23.96 -4.46
C SER A 131 2.46 -25.12 -5.45
N SER A 132 2.93 -24.93 -6.69
CA SER A 132 2.98 -25.97 -7.73
C SER A 132 4.32 -26.72 -7.79
N ALA A 133 5.34 -26.24 -7.07
CA ALA A 133 6.69 -26.80 -7.06
C ALA A 133 7.03 -27.61 -5.79
N GLY A 134 6.08 -27.81 -4.87
CA GLY A 134 6.23 -28.61 -3.65
C GLY A 134 5.15 -29.67 -3.56
#